data_AF-A0A1V6S7S4-F1
#
_entry.id   AF-A0A1V6S7S4-F1
#
_cell.length_a   1.000
_cell.length_b   1.000
_cell.length_c   1.000
_cell.angle_alpha   90.00
_cell.angle_beta   90.00
_cell.angle_gamma   90.00
#
_symmetry.space_group_name_H-M   'P 1'
#
loop_
_entity.id
_entity.type
_entity.pdbx_description
1 polymer ?
#
loop_
_entity_poly.entity_id
_entity_poly.type
_entity_poly.pdbx_seq_one_letter_code
_entity_poly.pdbx_strand_id
1 'polypeptide(L)'
;MCGIFFSLSSSKPTPPTQETCDLLQKRGPDSYKTHTTQKDINAQDGVSSPLSYYLTFTSTVLSLRGDHVYMQPLVDPTTQSVLCWNGEAWKIAGERVQGNDTERVFNLFLQAVDGDQKGSLERMAEAIASLSGPFAFVFYDAVNSKLFYSRDCLGRRSLLEGFDEDENLKICSICDSASVDYFKEVGTEGVCTIDLTRYQDPSLSPKKLCHIKTLPWSSAASPQADHIVCPSYLPPGAVTDKRAKRKSIPPMNTSLPTEQPPALTTDSVFVKELESKLRQSLELRIQNVPEPPGYIAGQTAKTAVLFSGGLDCTLLARLSHDILPLDEPIDLLNVAFENPRVAAAAAKANQQKPPSSPPLSIYENCPDRITGRSAHIELQATCPGRTWRFIAIDIPYAETLAHRDQVKRLMRPHNTEMDMSIACALYFASRGQGTAQTNPSAQLPTSDTPSPIYTTSSRVLLSGLGADELFAGYGRHSVAFNRGGFKDLIAEIDLDVSRLGSRNLGRDDRVLSHWGRETRFPFLDEEFVAWVLRAPVWEKCGFGLPEIDATAGIDSEKLALRLVALRLGLVKVSREKKRAIQFGARTAKMETGRSRGTDALS
;
A
#
# COMPACT_ATOMS: atom_id res chain seq x y z
N MET A 1 0.69 -12.07 3.41
CA MET A 1 0.44 -10.89 4.28
C MET A 1 0.22 -11.32 5.73
N CYS A 2 0.72 -10.57 6.72
CA CYS A 2 0.71 -10.96 8.14
C CYS A 2 0.49 -9.76 9.08
N GLY A 3 0.17 -10.02 10.34
CA GLY A 3 0.33 -9.08 11.44
C GLY A 3 1.62 -9.37 12.21
N ILE A 4 2.39 -8.35 12.56
CA ILE A 4 3.59 -8.46 13.39
C ILE A 4 3.36 -7.70 14.70
N PHE A 5 3.74 -8.32 15.81
CA PHE A 5 4.04 -7.65 17.07
C PHE A 5 5.35 -8.16 17.63
N PHE A 6 6.15 -7.24 18.17
CA PHE A 6 7.39 -7.52 18.86
C PHE A 6 7.50 -6.62 20.08
N SER A 7 8.02 -7.17 21.18
CA SER A 7 8.45 -6.40 22.35
C SER A 7 9.84 -6.81 22.81
N LEU A 8 10.64 -5.83 23.23
CA LEU A 8 11.89 -6.02 23.96
C LEU A 8 11.75 -5.41 25.36
N SER A 9 11.80 -6.26 26.39
CA SER A 9 11.68 -5.86 27.80
C SER A 9 12.84 -6.37 28.65
N SER A 10 13.26 -5.61 29.65
CA SER A 10 14.28 -6.00 30.63
C SER A 10 13.72 -6.65 31.90
N SER A 11 12.40 -6.78 32.04
CA SER A 11 11.78 -7.27 33.28
C SER A 11 11.04 -8.59 33.11
N LYS A 12 10.16 -8.69 32.10
CA LYS A 12 9.33 -9.86 31.84
C LYS A 12 8.92 -9.93 30.37
N PRO A 13 8.45 -11.08 29.87
CA PRO A 13 7.78 -11.15 28.58
C PRO A 13 6.57 -10.20 28.52
N THR A 14 6.48 -9.41 27.45
CA THR A 14 5.40 -8.43 27.25
C THR A 14 4.58 -8.84 26.02
N PRO A 15 3.54 -9.67 26.17
CA PRO A 15 2.67 -10.03 25.04
C PRO A 15 1.84 -8.82 24.56
N PRO A 16 1.29 -8.89 23.34
CA PRO A 16 0.33 -7.89 22.88
C PRO A 16 -0.92 -7.86 23.76
N THR A 17 -1.53 -6.68 23.89
CA THR A 17 -2.83 -6.53 24.55
C THR A 17 -3.91 -7.33 23.81
N GLN A 18 -4.98 -7.75 24.50
CA GLN A 18 -6.07 -8.51 23.86
C GLN A 18 -6.63 -7.78 22.63
N GLU A 19 -6.77 -6.47 22.74
CA GLU A 19 -7.24 -5.65 21.63
C GLU A 19 -6.28 -5.67 20.44
N THR A 20 -4.96 -5.55 20.69
CA THR A 20 -3.95 -5.70 19.65
C THR A 20 -4.00 -7.09 19.02
N CYS A 21 -4.18 -8.14 19.83
CA CYS A 21 -4.38 -9.51 19.32
C CYS A 21 -5.57 -9.60 18.37
N ASP A 22 -6.73 -9.03 18.74
CA ASP A 22 -7.93 -9.08 17.92
C ASP A 22 -7.73 -8.36 16.59
N LEU A 23 -7.08 -7.20 16.60
CA LEU A 23 -6.78 -6.43 15.40
C LEU A 23 -5.73 -7.11 14.50
N LEU A 24 -4.73 -7.77 15.07
CA LEU A 24 -3.75 -8.55 14.31
C LEU A 24 -4.40 -9.79 13.69
N GLN A 25 -5.27 -10.49 14.41
CA GLN A 25 -5.99 -11.67 13.87
C GLN A 25 -6.94 -11.28 12.73
N LYS A 26 -7.55 -10.10 12.80
CA LYS A 26 -8.32 -9.53 11.68
C LYS A 26 -7.47 -9.30 10.42
N ARG A 27 -6.17 -9.00 10.57
CA ARG A 27 -5.22 -8.90 9.44
C ARG A 27 -4.78 -10.26 8.91
N GLY A 28 -4.52 -11.20 9.80
CA GLY A 28 -4.04 -12.54 9.49
C GLY A 28 -4.89 -13.62 10.16
N PRO A 29 -6.06 -13.96 9.59
CA PRO A 29 -7.01 -14.84 10.25
C PRO A 29 -6.66 -16.35 10.19
N ASP A 30 -5.68 -16.76 9.38
CA ASP A 30 -5.42 -18.17 9.12
C ASP A 30 -4.51 -18.83 10.18
N SER A 31 -3.73 -18.05 10.93
CA SER A 31 -2.91 -18.53 12.04
C SER A 31 -2.57 -17.39 12.99
N TYR A 32 -2.40 -17.71 14.27
CA TYR A 32 -1.87 -16.84 15.32
C TYR A 32 -0.88 -17.63 16.16
N LYS A 33 0.33 -17.10 16.39
CA LYS A 33 1.30 -17.74 17.28
C LYS A 33 2.21 -16.70 17.93
N THR A 34 2.61 -17.00 19.16
CA THR A 34 3.57 -16.22 19.94
C THR A 34 4.77 -17.10 20.28
N HIS A 35 5.97 -16.53 20.17
CA HIS A 35 7.22 -17.11 20.62
C HIS A 35 7.92 -16.12 21.56
N THR A 36 8.51 -16.63 22.64
CA THR A 36 9.24 -15.81 23.61
C THR A 36 10.63 -16.39 23.78
N THR A 37 11.63 -15.53 23.75
CA THR A 37 13.03 -15.85 24.02
C THR A 37 13.50 -15.04 25.21
N GLN A 38 14.12 -15.71 26.19
CA GLN A 38 14.85 -15.05 27.27
C GLN A 38 16.34 -15.19 27.00
N LYS A 39 17.09 -14.10 27.21
CA LYS A 39 18.54 -14.13 27.15
C LYS A 39 19.11 -13.54 28.42
N ASP A 40 19.90 -14.36 29.11
CA ASP A 40 20.60 -13.98 30.32
C ASP A 40 21.97 -13.41 29.97
N ILE A 41 22.28 -12.28 30.59
CA ILE A 41 23.53 -11.56 30.49
C ILE A 41 24.22 -11.70 31.84
N ASN A 42 25.31 -12.46 31.86
CA ASN A 42 26.15 -12.58 33.04
C ASN A 42 26.86 -11.25 33.32
N ALA A 43 26.83 -10.82 34.58
CA ALA A 43 27.55 -9.63 35.00
C ALA A 43 29.07 -9.83 34.84
N GLN A 44 29.77 -8.81 34.34
CA GLN A 44 31.23 -8.88 34.11
C GLN A 44 32.03 -8.98 35.42
N ASP A 45 31.44 -8.59 36.56
CA ASP A 45 32.05 -8.62 37.88
C ASP A 45 31.93 -9.97 38.59
N GLY A 46 31.14 -10.91 38.06
CA GLY A 46 30.90 -12.24 38.66
C GLY A 46 30.16 -12.24 40.01
N VAL A 47 29.69 -11.08 40.48
CA VAL A 47 29.03 -10.90 41.79
C VAL A 47 27.60 -10.39 41.64
N SER A 48 27.34 -9.57 40.63
CA SER A 48 26.01 -9.03 40.39
C SER A 48 25.08 -10.07 39.76
N SER A 49 23.79 -10.00 40.10
CA SER A 49 22.76 -10.85 39.49
C SER A 49 22.77 -10.70 37.96
N PRO A 50 22.61 -11.80 37.20
CA PRO A 50 22.52 -11.72 35.75
C PRO A 50 21.34 -10.83 35.33
N LEU A 51 21.57 -9.96 34.35
CA LEU A 51 20.52 -9.17 33.73
C LEU A 51 19.86 -10.02 32.66
N SER A 52 18.54 -10.02 32.58
CA SER A 52 17.83 -10.75 31.52
C SER A 52 17.06 -9.78 30.64
N TYR A 53 17.00 -10.06 29.35
CA TYR A 53 16.02 -9.42 28.47
C TYR A 53 15.13 -10.47 27.82
N TYR A 54 13.90 -10.07 27.56
CA TYR A 54 12.82 -10.88 27.04
C TYR A 54 12.40 -10.31 25.69
N LEU A 55 12.44 -11.17 24.70
CA LEU A 55 11.99 -10.91 23.34
C LEU A 55 10.67 -11.65 23.16
N THR A 56 9.58 -10.93 22.88
CA THR A 56 8.28 -11.54 22.59
C THR A 56 7.91 -11.24 21.15
N PHE A 57 7.65 -12.28 20.37
CA PHE A 57 7.33 -12.23 18.96
C PHE A 57 5.94 -12.82 18.77
N THR A 58 5.02 -12.05 18.19
CA THR A 58 3.69 -12.54 17.81
C THR A 58 3.50 -12.30 16.33
N SER A 59 3.03 -13.31 15.61
CA SER A 59 2.64 -13.17 14.21
C SER A 59 1.26 -13.75 13.96
N THR A 60 0.53 -13.09 13.06
CA THR A 60 -0.72 -13.58 12.49
C THR A 60 -0.58 -13.72 10.99
N VAL A 61 -1.21 -14.72 10.37
CA VAL A 61 -0.95 -15.06 8.96
C VAL A 61 -2.23 -14.96 8.13
N LEU A 62 -2.16 -14.25 7.01
CA LEU A 62 -3.06 -14.38 5.87
C LEU A 62 -2.31 -15.12 4.77
N SER A 63 -2.64 -16.40 4.57
CA SER A 63 -1.93 -17.29 3.66
C SER A 63 -2.27 -16.95 2.21
N LEU A 64 -1.28 -16.42 1.49
CA LEU A 64 -1.38 -15.99 0.09
C LEU A 64 -0.25 -16.54 -0.79
N ARG A 65 0.67 -17.31 -0.21
CA ARG A 65 1.77 -17.97 -0.90
C ARG A 65 2.10 -19.33 -0.29
N GLY A 66 2.55 -20.23 -1.15
CA GLY A 66 2.83 -21.61 -0.78
C GLY A 66 1.60 -22.51 -0.94
N ASP A 67 1.78 -23.77 -0.60
CA ASP A 67 0.78 -24.85 -0.71
C ASP A 67 0.02 -25.11 0.61
N HIS A 68 0.46 -24.51 1.72
CA HIS A 68 -0.19 -24.60 3.03
C HIS A 68 -0.01 -23.31 3.84
N VAL A 69 -0.59 -23.26 5.04
CA VAL A 69 -0.42 -22.13 5.97
C VAL A 69 0.93 -22.24 6.66
N TYR A 70 1.85 -21.36 6.30
CA TYR A 70 3.16 -21.23 6.95
C TYR A 70 3.05 -20.42 8.24
N MET A 71 2.98 -21.12 9.38
CA MET A 71 2.86 -20.49 10.69
C MET A 71 4.11 -19.68 11.05
N GLN A 72 3.90 -18.46 11.56
CA GLN A 72 4.95 -17.55 12.00
C GLN A 72 4.72 -17.17 13.48
N PRO A 73 5.74 -16.76 14.26
CA PRO A 73 7.13 -16.53 13.87
C PRO A 73 7.86 -17.81 13.47
N LEU A 74 8.76 -17.70 12.49
CA LEU A 74 9.70 -18.77 12.17
C LEU A 74 10.86 -18.73 13.17
N VAL A 75 11.25 -19.90 13.67
CA VAL A 75 12.34 -20.06 14.64
C VAL A 75 13.30 -21.08 14.09
N ASP A 76 14.56 -20.72 13.93
CA ASP A 76 15.59 -21.64 13.49
C ASP A 76 16.01 -22.52 14.67
N PRO A 77 15.87 -23.87 14.59
CA PRO A 77 16.17 -24.74 15.72
C PRO A 77 17.66 -24.75 16.09
N THR A 78 18.55 -24.41 15.16
CA THR A 78 20.00 -24.46 15.37
C THR A 78 20.50 -23.23 16.11
N THR A 79 20.20 -22.04 15.58
CA THR A 79 20.68 -20.76 16.09
C THR A 79 19.75 -20.14 17.11
N GLN A 80 18.46 -20.54 17.14
CA GLN A 80 17.38 -19.87 17.86
C GLN A 80 17.07 -18.45 17.33
N SER A 81 17.49 -18.14 16.10
CA SER A 81 17.11 -16.90 15.42
C SER A 81 15.62 -16.92 15.07
N VAL A 82 14.98 -15.75 15.05
CA VAL A 82 13.51 -15.63 14.91
C VAL A 82 13.15 -14.62 13.83
N LEU A 83 12.21 -14.96 12.95
CA LEU A 83 11.65 -14.05 11.94
C LEU A 83 10.14 -13.89 12.08
N CYS A 84 9.70 -12.64 12.16
CA CYS A 84 8.33 -12.22 11.84
C CYS A 84 8.35 -11.50 10.49
N TRP A 85 7.56 -11.98 9.52
CA TRP A 85 7.50 -11.46 8.16
C TRP A 85 6.07 -11.09 7.78
N ASN A 86 5.87 -9.86 7.28
CA ASN A 86 4.64 -9.40 6.68
C ASN A 86 4.96 -8.82 5.30
N GLY A 87 4.82 -9.64 4.26
CA GLY A 87 5.12 -9.18 2.91
C GLY A 87 4.87 -10.22 1.85
N GLU A 88 5.30 -9.85 0.64
CA GLU A 88 5.39 -10.69 -0.54
C GLU A 88 6.75 -10.40 -1.19
N ALA A 89 7.74 -11.27 -1.00
CA ALA A 89 8.96 -11.19 -1.80
C ALA A 89 8.66 -11.81 -3.18
N TRP A 90 8.40 -10.94 -4.16
CA TRP A 90 8.14 -11.35 -5.54
C TRP A 90 9.40 -11.87 -6.22
N LYS A 91 10.53 -11.22 -5.94
CA LYS A 91 11.85 -11.61 -6.44
C LYS A 91 12.89 -11.54 -5.33
N ILE A 92 13.92 -12.37 -5.44
CA ILE A 92 15.14 -12.31 -4.62
C ILE A 92 16.31 -12.29 -5.59
N ALA A 93 17.15 -11.26 -5.50
CA ALA A 93 18.27 -11.03 -6.41
C ALA A 93 17.84 -11.03 -7.90
N GLY A 94 16.67 -10.47 -8.21
CA GLY A 94 16.12 -10.40 -9.57
C GLY A 94 15.37 -11.67 -10.04
N GLU A 95 15.48 -12.77 -9.31
CA GLU A 95 14.84 -14.04 -9.66
C GLU A 95 13.48 -14.20 -8.99
N ARG A 96 12.47 -14.66 -9.74
CA ARG A 96 11.10 -14.85 -9.23
C ARG A 96 11.07 -15.92 -8.14
N VAL A 97 10.48 -15.57 -7.00
CA VAL A 97 10.29 -16.52 -5.89
C VAL A 97 9.18 -17.51 -6.23
N GLN A 98 9.50 -18.80 -6.14
CA GLN A 98 8.55 -19.91 -6.27
C GLN A 98 8.15 -20.44 -4.89
N GLY A 99 6.87 -20.81 -4.73
CA GLY A 99 6.34 -21.29 -3.46
C GLY A 99 6.21 -20.19 -2.41
N ASN A 100 6.46 -20.56 -1.14
CA ASN A 100 6.40 -19.64 -0.02
C ASN A 100 7.68 -18.77 0.06
N ASP A 101 7.48 -17.46 0.16
CA ASP A 101 8.55 -16.49 0.22
C ASP A 101 9.18 -16.38 1.62
N THR A 102 8.41 -16.62 2.67
CA THR A 102 8.80 -16.43 4.07
C THR A 102 10.00 -17.31 4.44
N GLU A 103 9.97 -18.60 4.08
CA GLU A 103 11.09 -19.51 4.34
C GLU A 103 12.34 -19.13 3.54
N ARG A 104 12.18 -18.70 2.29
CA ARG A 104 13.28 -18.27 1.42
C ARG A 104 13.97 -17.04 2.00
N VAL A 105 13.19 -16.06 2.44
CA VAL A 105 13.70 -14.86 3.11
C VAL A 105 14.37 -15.22 4.44
N PHE A 106 13.79 -16.12 5.24
CA PHE A 106 14.39 -16.54 6.50
C PHE A 106 15.74 -17.21 6.29
N ASN A 107 15.84 -18.16 5.35
CA ASN A 107 17.10 -18.82 5.01
C ASN A 107 18.14 -17.82 4.50
N LEU A 108 17.74 -16.84 3.68
CA LEU A 108 18.62 -15.78 3.22
C LEU A 108 19.17 -14.95 4.39
N PHE A 109 18.33 -14.60 5.37
CA PHE A 109 18.75 -13.85 6.55
C PHE A 109 19.67 -14.66 7.47
N LEU A 110 19.38 -15.96 7.69
CA LEU A 110 20.24 -16.86 8.45
C LEU A 110 21.64 -16.95 7.81
N GLN A 111 21.71 -17.10 6.49
CA GLN A 111 22.98 -17.11 5.75
C GLN A 111 23.72 -15.77 5.84
N ALA A 112 22.99 -14.66 5.78
CA ALA A 112 23.59 -13.33 5.87
C ALA A 112 24.27 -13.09 7.22
N VAL A 113 23.71 -13.62 8.31
CA VAL A 113 24.25 -13.43 9.67
C VAL A 113 25.24 -14.49 10.13
N ASP A 114 25.42 -15.56 9.37
CA ASP A 114 26.42 -16.58 9.66
C ASP A 114 27.85 -15.98 9.58
N GLY A 115 28.68 -16.19 10.59
CA GLY A 115 30.05 -15.66 10.68
C GLY A 115 30.26 -14.43 11.57
N ASP A 116 31.28 -13.61 11.27
CA ASP A 116 31.71 -12.50 12.13
C ASP A 116 30.74 -11.30 12.15
N GLN A 117 30.75 -10.54 13.26
CA GLN A 117 29.79 -9.49 13.57
C GLN A 117 29.82 -8.28 12.61
N LYS A 118 30.97 -7.97 11.99
CA LYS A 118 31.07 -6.82 11.08
C LYS A 118 30.62 -7.20 9.69
N GLY A 119 31.05 -8.36 9.19
CA GLY A 119 30.60 -8.90 7.91
C GLY A 119 29.09 -9.17 7.88
N SER A 120 28.49 -9.58 9.00
CA SER A 120 27.05 -9.89 9.05
C SER A 120 26.15 -8.68 8.82
N LEU A 121 26.56 -7.47 9.25
CA LEU A 121 25.78 -6.25 9.02
C LEU A 121 25.70 -5.88 7.54
N GLU A 122 26.82 -5.98 6.82
CA GLU A 122 26.89 -5.68 5.39
C GLU A 122 26.11 -6.71 4.57
N ARG A 123 26.33 -8.01 4.84
CA ARG A 123 25.58 -9.10 4.20
C ARG A 123 24.08 -9.01 4.46
N MET A 124 23.67 -8.62 5.67
CA MET A 124 22.25 -8.47 6.00
C MET A 124 21.62 -7.31 5.23
N ALA A 125 22.32 -6.18 5.11
CA ALA A 125 21.85 -5.07 4.28
C ALA A 125 21.69 -5.49 2.81
N GLU A 126 22.68 -6.21 2.26
CA GLU A 126 22.63 -6.73 0.88
C GLU A 126 21.51 -7.76 0.67
N ALA A 127 21.33 -8.68 1.62
CA ALA A 127 20.24 -9.66 1.60
C ALA A 127 18.88 -8.96 1.54
N ILE A 128 18.66 -7.94 2.38
CA ILE A 128 17.43 -7.16 2.39
C ILE A 128 17.26 -6.35 1.09
N ALA A 129 18.34 -5.76 0.57
CA ALA A 129 18.33 -5.01 -0.69
C ALA A 129 17.99 -5.87 -1.92
N SER A 130 18.27 -7.17 -1.84
CA SER A 130 17.99 -8.12 -2.92
C SER A 130 16.51 -8.46 -3.05
N LEU A 131 15.67 -8.09 -2.06
CA LEU A 131 14.24 -8.39 -2.05
C LEU A 131 13.48 -7.39 -2.90
N SER A 132 12.69 -7.88 -3.86
CA SER A 132 11.70 -7.08 -4.58
C SER A 132 10.30 -7.44 -4.13
N GLY A 133 9.52 -6.45 -3.70
CA GLY A 133 8.14 -6.59 -3.27
C GLY A 133 7.82 -5.86 -1.96
N PRO A 134 6.53 -5.76 -1.60
CA PRO A 134 6.10 -5.08 -0.39
C PRO A 134 6.41 -5.95 0.83
N PHE A 135 7.12 -5.41 1.83
CA PHE A 135 7.42 -6.15 3.04
C PHE A 135 7.60 -5.27 4.27
N ALA A 136 7.41 -5.87 5.44
CA ALA A 136 7.83 -5.41 6.75
C ALA A 136 8.27 -6.63 7.56
N PHE A 137 9.31 -6.50 8.39
CA PHE A 137 9.81 -7.63 9.16
C PHE A 137 10.42 -7.20 10.49
N VAL A 138 10.51 -8.19 11.40
CA VAL A 138 11.37 -8.17 12.59
C VAL A 138 12.16 -9.47 12.59
N PHE A 139 13.49 -9.38 12.57
CA PHE A 139 14.41 -10.51 12.57
C PHE A 139 15.36 -10.39 13.75
N TYR A 140 15.37 -11.41 14.61
CA TYR A 140 16.32 -11.55 15.69
C TYR A 140 17.40 -12.54 15.29
N ASP A 141 18.62 -12.03 15.18
CA ASP A 141 19.84 -12.81 15.03
C ASP A 141 20.37 -13.17 16.42
N ALA A 142 20.13 -14.42 16.80
CA ALA A 142 20.54 -14.96 18.09
C ALA A 142 22.06 -15.16 18.19
N VAL A 143 22.74 -15.41 17.05
CA VAL A 143 24.19 -15.66 16.95
C VAL A 143 24.97 -14.39 17.32
N ASN A 144 24.65 -13.27 16.68
CA ASN A 144 25.35 -12.01 16.93
C ASN A 144 24.64 -11.10 17.95
N SER A 145 23.52 -11.55 18.53
CA SER A 145 22.69 -10.77 19.47
C SER A 145 22.24 -9.44 18.90
N LYS A 146 21.67 -9.47 17.69
CA LYS A 146 21.19 -8.28 17.00
C LYS A 146 19.72 -8.41 16.62
N LEU A 147 19.01 -7.30 16.71
CA LEU A 147 17.68 -7.18 16.14
C LEU A 147 17.78 -6.38 14.84
N PHE A 148 17.09 -6.81 13.80
CA PHE A 148 16.90 -6.09 12.55
C PHE A 148 15.41 -5.93 12.29
N TYR A 149 14.98 -4.75 11.86
CA TYR A 149 13.61 -4.53 11.44
C TYR A 149 13.54 -3.40 10.44
N SER A 150 12.62 -3.50 9.49
CA SER A 150 12.41 -2.47 8.47
C SER A 150 11.11 -2.75 7.71
N ARG A 151 10.84 -1.89 6.74
CA ARG A 151 9.81 -2.06 5.71
C ARG A 151 10.40 -1.67 4.37
N ASP A 152 9.80 -2.15 3.29
CA ASP A 152 10.26 -1.88 1.94
C ASP A 152 10.44 -0.38 1.63
N CYS A 153 11.25 -0.06 0.62
CA CYS A 153 11.65 1.30 0.27
C CYS A 153 10.48 2.24 -0.10
N LEU A 154 9.31 1.68 -0.45
CA LEU A 154 8.09 2.42 -0.73
C LEU A 154 7.11 2.39 0.44
N GLY A 155 7.44 1.73 1.54
CA GLY A 155 6.61 1.67 2.74
C GLY A 155 5.22 1.09 2.49
N ARG A 156 5.09 0.05 1.64
CA ARG A 156 3.80 -0.53 1.26
C ARG A 156 3.17 -1.37 2.36
N ARG A 157 3.98 -1.98 3.25
CA ARG A 157 3.50 -2.71 4.43
C ARG A 157 3.67 -1.87 5.68
N SER A 158 2.69 -1.93 6.59
CA SER A 158 2.76 -1.19 7.85
C SER A 158 3.70 -1.84 8.88
N LEU A 159 4.50 -0.99 9.51
CA LEU A 159 5.31 -1.28 10.70
C LEU A 159 5.53 0.03 11.44
N LEU A 160 5.30 0.00 12.75
CA LEU A 160 5.41 1.11 13.66
C LEU A 160 6.38 0.74 14.78
N GLU A 161 7.13 1.71 15.26
CA GLU A 161 8.02 1.58 16.43
C GLU A 161 7.59 2.57 17.52
N GLY A 162 7.67 2.16 18.77
CA GLY A 162 7.34 2.99 19.93
C GLY A 162 7.87 2.42 21.23
N PHE A 163 7.73 3.18 22.31
CA PHE A 163 8.07 2.73 23.65
C PHE A 163 6.83 2.79 24.54
N ASP A 164 6.61 1.82 25.41
CA ASP A 164 5.54 1.91 26.41
C ASP A 164 5.96 2.74 27.63
N GLU A 165 5.08 2.84 28.62
CA GLU A 165 5.31 3.58 29.87
C GLU A 165 6.49 3.03 30.69
N ASP A 166 6.79 1.74 30.53
CA ASP A 166 7.91 1.04 31.17
C ASP A 166 9.20 1.14 30.33
N GLU A 167 9.22 1.99 29.29
CA GLU A 167 10.32 2.15 28.34
C GLU A 167 10.68 0.88 27.53
N ASN A 168 9.79 -0.13 27.47
CA ASN A 168 10.01 -1.29 26.62
C ASN A 168 9.79 -0.90 25.16
N LEU A 169 10.69 -1.34 24.28
CA LEU A 169 10.52 -1.14 22.84
C LEU A 169 9.41 -2.05 22.34
N LYS A 170 8.45 -1.48 21.60
CA LYS A 170 7.42 -2.19 20.87
C LYS A 170 7.54 -1.91 19.37
N ILE A 171 7.44 -2.96 18.56
CA ILE A 171 7.35 -2.86 17.10
C ILE A 171 6.09 -3.60 16.67
N CYS A 172 5.20 -2.96 15.92
CA CYS A 172 3.90 -3.55 15.58
C CYS A 172 3.40 -3.10 14.21
N SER A 173 2.63 -3.95 13.52
CA SER A 173 1.96 -3.57 12.27
C SER A 173 0.84 -2.53 12.47
N ILE A 174 0.35 -2.36 13.70
CA ILE A 174 -0.73 -1.45 14.08
C ILE A 174 -0.38 -0.73 15.39
N CYS A 175 -1.01 0.42 15.68
CA CYS A 175 -0.82 1.06 16.98
C CYS A 175 -1.45 0.22 18.10
N ASP A 176 -0.72 0.02 19.18
CA ASP A 176 -1.26 -0.49 20.44
C ASP A 176 -2.11 0.63 21.10
N SER A 177 -3.35 0.33 21.46
CA SER A 177 -4.27 1.30 22.04
C SER A 177 -3.81 1.83 23.41
N ALA A 178 -2.97 1.07 24.11
CA ALA A 178 -2.35 1.47 25.37
C ALA A 178 -1.19 2.48 25.20
N SER A 179 -0.74 2.76 23.97
CA SER A 179 0.48 3.55 23.76
C SER A 179 0.42 4.43 22.49
N VAL A 180 -0.76 4.91 22.10
CA VAL A 180 -0.98 5.62 20.82
C VAL A 180 -0.09 6.85 20.65
N ASP A 181 0.24 7.55 21.74
CA ASP A 181 1.10 8.75 21.70
C ASP A 181 2.60 8.43 21.54
N TYR A 182 2.97 7.15 21.58
CA TYR A 182 4.37 6.72 21.57
C TYR A 182 4.82 6.00 20.30
N PHE A 183 3.89 5.68 19.38
CA PHE A 183 4.23 5.04 18.12
C PHE A 183 4.46 6.03 16.99
N LYS A 184 5.50 5.78 16.20
CA LYS A 184 5.75 6.43 14.92
C LYS A 184 5.94 5.39 13.83
N GLU A 185 5.77 5.81 12.59
CA GLU A 185 6.04 4.96 11.43
C GLU A 185 7.54 4.61 11.38
N VAL A 186 7.88 3.34 11.15
CA VAL A 186 9.25 2.95 10.81
C VAL A 186 9.58 3.56 9.45
N GLY A 187 10.71 4.28 9.37
CA GLY A 187 11.12 4.99 8.15
C GLY A 187 11.50 4.05 7.00
N THR A 188 11.50 4.59 5.78
CA THR A 188 11.83 3.85 4.54
C THR A 188 13.25 4.10 4.04
N GLU A 189 14.10 4.70 4.87
CA GLU A 189 15.46 5.15 4.51
C GLU A 189 16.52 4.05 4.67
N GLY A 190 16.16 2.92 5.29
CA GLY A 190 17.09 1.82 5.50
C GLY A 190 16.59 0.79 6.51
N VAL A 191 17.52 -0.02 7.01
CA VAL A 191 17.26 -1.11 7.94
C VAL A 191 17.61 -0.68 9.35
N CYS A 192 16.65 -0.71 10.27
CA CYS A 192 16.93 -0.46 11.68
C CYS A 192 17.61 -1.68 12.31
N THR A 193 18.65 -1.44 13.12
CA THR A 193 19.36 -2.46 13.88
C THR A 193 19.56 -2.04 15.33
N ILE A 194 19.47 -3.00 16.25
CA ILE A 194 19.75 -2.84 17.68
C ILE A 194 20.78 -3.87 18.08
N ASP A 195 21.85 -3.41 18.73
CA ASP A 195 22.86 -4.28 19.31
C ASP A 195 22.48 -4.62 20.76
N LEU A 196 22.04 -5.86 20.98
CA LEU A 196 21.54 -6.30 22.27
C LEU A 196 22.67 -6.68 23.24
N THR A 197 23.94 -6.66 22.81
CA THR A 197 25.09 -6.81 23.72
C THR A 197 25.20 -5.64 24.70
N ARG A 198 24.64 -4.46 24.34
CA ARG A 198 24.65 -3.26 25.18
C ARG A 198 23.79 -3.36 26.43
N TYR A 199 22.83 -4.30 26.47
CA TYR A 199 21.99 -4.56 27.64
C TYR A 199 22.79 -5.08 28.86
N GLN A 200 24.11 -5.19 28.74
CA GLN A 200 25.07 -5.40 29.82
C GLN A 200 25.24 -4.21 30.78
N ASP A 201 24.80 -3.00 30.42
CA ASP A 201 25.03 -1.79 31.24
C ASP A 201 23.81 -1.46 32.15
N PRO A 202 23.85 -1.76 33.45
CA PRO A 202 22.75 -1.51 34.38
C PRO A 202 22.53 -0.02 34.67
N SER A 203 23.44 0.87 34.24
CA SER A 203 23.32 2.32 34.48
C SER A 203 22.38 3.04 33.48
N LEU A 204 21.97 2.35 32.41
CA LEU A 204 21.16 2.90 31.34
C LEU A 204 19.71 2.42 31.44
N SER A 205 18.76 3.32 31.17
CA SER A 205 17.35 2.96 31.09
C SER A 205 17.07 2.06 29.88
N PRO A 206 15.99 1.25 29.85
CA PRO A 206 15.66 0.38 28.72
C PRO A 206 15.63 1.11 27.37
N LYS A 207 15.13 2.35 27.35
CA LYS A 207 15.13 3.19 26.15
C LYS A 207 16.52 3.63 25.71
N LYS A 208 17.42 3.93 26.66
CA LYS A 208 18.82 4.29 26.34
C LYS A 208 19.62 3.08 25.87
N LEU A 209 19.30 1.89 26.37
CA LEU A 209 19.87 0.61 25.92
C LEU A 209 19.44 0.27 24.49
N CYS A 210 18.20 0.61 24.11
CA CYS A 210 17.69 0.59 22.74
C CYS A 210 18.37 1.63 21.84
N HIS A 211 19.64 1.45 21.53
CA HIS A 211 20.33 2.29 20.56
C HIS A 211 20.03 1.83 19.13
N ILE A 212 18.94 2.35 18.58
CA ILE A 212 18.51 2.08 17.20
C ILE A 212 19.44 2.80 16.23
N LYS A 213 20.10 2.04 15.36
CA LYS A 213 20.88 2.55 14.22
C LYS A 213 20.16 2.21 12.92
N THR A 214 20.21 3.09 11.93
CA THR A 214 19.68 2.80 10.58
C THR A 214 20.85 2.55 9.63
N LEU A 215 20.93 1.32 9.11
CA LEU A 215 21.82 0.93 8.02
C LEU A 215 21.19 1.37 6.69
N PRO A 216 21.95 1.94 5.74
CA PRO A 216 21.42 2.24 4.41
C PRO A 216 21.00 0.96 3.68
N TRP A 217 20.10 1.09 2.69
CA TRP A 217 19.63 -0.04 1.89
C TRP A 217 20.72 -0.78 1.14
N SER A 218 21.84 -0.14 0.80
CA SER A 218 22.98 -0.80 0.20
C SER A 218 24.29 -0.11 0.56
N SER A 219 25.41 -0.81 0.36
CA SER A 219 26.75 -0.27 0.54
C SER A 219 27.26 0.36 -0.75
N ALA A 220 28.36 1.13 -0.69
CA ALA A 220 29.04 1.63 -1.89
C ALA A 220 29.68 0.51 -2.74
N ALA A 221 29.77 -0.71 -2.20
CA ALA A 221 30.30 -1.90 -2.88
C ALA A 221 29.19 -2.78 -3.47
N SER A 222 27.91 -2.49 -3.20
CA SER A 222 26.80 -3.26 -3.75
C SER A 222 26.70 -3.08 -5.27
N PRO A 223 26.40 -4.14 -6.05
CA PRO A 223 26.07 -4.00 -7.47
C PRO A 223 24.95 -2.97 -7.64
N GLN A 224 24.93 -2.22 -8.74
CA GLN A 224 23.77 -1.40 -9.10
C GLN A 224 22.57 -2.33 -9.28
N ALA A 225 21.78 -2.54 -8.23
CA ALA A 225 20.46 -3.12 -8.38
C ALA A 225 19.60 -2.07 -9.10
N ASP A 226 19.12 -2.40 -10.30
CA ASP A 226 18.39 -1.47 -11.19
C ASP A 226 17.10 -0.87 -10.58
N HIS A 227 16.64 -1.37 -9.42
CA HIS A 227 15.36 -1.03 -8.81
C HIS A 227 15.43 -0.52 -7.36
N ILE A 228 16.49 -0.83 -6.60
CA ILE A 228 16.79 -0.23 -5.29
C ILE A 228 18.20 0.35 -5.37
N VAL A 229 18.30 1.68 -5.51
CA VAL A 229 19.57 2.37 -5.68
C VAL A 229 19.95 3.06 -4.38
N CYS A 230 21.15 2.80 -3.85
CA CYS A 230 21.79 3.78 -2.98
C CYS A 230 22.48 4.87 -3.80
N PRO A 231 22.41 6.13 -3.37
CA PRO A 231 23.23 7.17 -3.95
C PRO A 231 24.69 6.99 -3.48
N SER A 232 25.49 6.25 -4.24
CA SER A 232 26.94 6.40 -4.21
C SER A 232 27.43 7.00 -5.53
N TYR A 233 28.15 8.13 -5.40
CA TYR A 233 28.71 9.03 -6.42
C TYR A 233 27.74 9.99 -7.14
N LEU A 234 27.55 11.17 -6.53
CA LEU A 234 27.50 12.40 -7.33
C LEU A 234 28.92 12.66 -7.87
N PRO A 235 29.10 13.03 -9.15
CA PRO A 235 30.41 13.44 -9.65
C PRO A 235 30.99 14.59 -8.81
N PRO A 236 32.31 14.69 -8.64
CA PRO A 236 32.94 15.80 -7.92
C PRO A 236 32.50 17.13 -8.57
N GLY A 237 31.73 17.95 -7.82
CA GLY A 237 31.23 19.25 -8.29
C GLY A 237 29.70 19.44 -8.27
N ALA A 238 28.91 18.41 -7.94
CA ALA A 238 27.47 18.60 -7.75
C ALA A 238 27.17 19.39 -6.46
N VAL A 239 26.45 20.50 -6.61
CA VAL A 239 25.97 21.31 -5.48
C VAL A 239 25.05 20.44 -4.61
N THR A 240 25.43 20.26 -3.35
CA THR A 240 24.64 19.52 -2.37
C THR A 240 23.38 20.29 -2.03
N ASP A 241 22.28 20.01 -2.73
CA ASP A 241 20.97 20.45 -2.24
C ASP A 241 20.68 19.68 -0.94
N LYS A 242 20.52 20.41 0.17
CA LYS A 242 20.13 19.84 1.47
C LYS A 242 18.77 19.09 1.41
N ARG A 243 18.04 19.20 0.30
CA ARG A 243 16.82 18.44 -0.03
C ARG A 243 17.08 17.04 -0.60
N ALA A 244 18.30 16.72 -1.04
CA ALA A 244 18.70 15.39 -1.50
C ALA A 244 18.99 14.43 -0.33
N LYS A 245 18.08 14.37 0.66
CA LYS A 245 18.12 13.33 1.69
C LYS A 245 17.92 11.97 0.99
N ARG A 246 18.94 11.11 1.16
CA ARG A 246 19.11 9.73 0.66
C ARG A 246 17.80 9.07 0.22
N LYS A 247 17.47 9.11 -1.07
CA LYS A 247 16.24 8.48 -1.57
C LYS A 247 16.49 7.00 -1.82
N SER A 248 15.66 6.14 -1.22
CA SER A 248 15.59 4.69 -1.50
C SER A 248 14.94 4.35 -2.85
N ILE A 249 14.51 5.38 -3.58
CA ILE A 249 13.89 5.33 -4.92
C ILE A 249 14.90 5.92 -5.92
N PRO A 250 15.06 5.35 -7.13
CA PRO A 250 15.94 5.91 -8.16
C PRO A 250 15.66 7.40 -8.44
N PRO A 251 16.70 8.19 -8.77
CA PRO A 251 16.52 9.60 -9.06
C PRO A 251 15.63 9.81 -10.29
N MET A 252 14.73 10.78 -10.20
CA MET A 252 13.90 11.19 -11.32
C MET A 252 14.74 11.86 -12.41
N ASN A 253 14.39 11.61 -13.68
CA ASN A 253 14.97 12.34 -14.81
C ASN A 253 14.58 13.82 -14.74
N THR A 254 15.59 14.68 -14.61
CA THR A 254 15.44 16.14 -14.50
C THR A 254 15.81 16.88 -15.78
N SER A 255 15.97 16.18 -16.91
CA SER A 255 16.26 16.81 -18.20
C SER A 255 15.16 17.81 -18.57
N LEU A 256 15.55 18.94 -19.15
CA LEU A 256 14.62 19.91 -19.74
C LEU A 256 14.67 19.75 -21.26
N PRO A 257 13.54 19.97 -21.97
CA PRO A 257 13.53 19.83 -23.41
C PRO A 257 14.34 20.99 -24.04
N THR A 258 15.21 20.67 -24.98
CA THR A 258 16.00 21.66 -25.75
C THR A 258 15.23 22.27 -26.90
N GLU A 259 14.23 21.53 -27.40
CA GLU A 259 13.32 21.89 -28.48
C GLU A 259 11.88 21.56 -28.06
N GLN A 260 10.89 21.94 -28.87
CA GLN A 260 9.49 21.59 -28.61
C GLN A 260 9.32 20.06 -28.55
N PRO A 261 8.84 19.48 -27.43
CA PRO A 261 8.61 18.05 -27.35
C PRO A 261 7.60 17.56 -28.39
N PRO A 262 7.76 16.33 -28.92
CA PRO A 262 6.82 15.76 -29.87
C PRO A 262 5.45 15.50 -29.22
N ALA A 263 4.38 15.52 -30.01
CA ALA A 263 3.06 15.14 -29.54
C ALA A 263 3.01 13.65 -29.15
N LEU A 264 2.28 13.33 -28.09
CA LEU A 264 2.03 11.95 -27.68
C LEU A 264 0.80 11.38 -28.38
N THR A 265 0.92 10.16 -28.90
CA THR A 265 -0.15 9.40 -29.54
C THR A 265 -0.21 7.98 -28.98
N THR A 266 -1.23 7.21 -29.35
CA THR A 266 -1.31 5.78 -29.05
C THR A 266 -0.13 4.98 -29.64
N ASP A 267 0.57 5.54 -30.62
CA ASP A 267 1.68 4.91 -31.32
C ASP A 267 3.06 5.28 -30.78
N SER A 268 3.14 6.28 -29.90
CA SER A 268 4.38 6.67 -29.24
C SER A 268 5.03 5.46 -28.54
N VAL A 269 6.36 5.33 -28.70
CA VAL A 269 7.14 4.20 -28.17
C VAL A 269 6.91 4.04 -26.67
N PHE A 270 6.99 5.14 -25.91
CA PHE A 270 6.76 5.14 -24.47
C PHE A 270 5.36 4.63 -24.10
N VAL A 271 4.31 4.94 -24.87
CA VAL A 271 2.93 4.47 -24.60
C VAL A 271 2.80 2.96 -24.82
N LYS A 272 3.45 2.43 -25.86
CA LYS A 272 3.48 0.97 -26.12
C LYS A 272 4.26 0.23 -25.04
N GLU A 273 5.42 0.75 -24.65
CA GLU A 273 6.23 0.20 -23.57
C GLU A 273 5.53 0.29 -22.21
N LEU A 274 4.83 1.39 -21.94
CA LEU A 274 4.06 1.61 -20.70
C LEU A 274 3.02 0.52 -20.50
N GLU A 275 2.27 0.16 -21.54
CA GLU A 275 1.31 -0.94 -21.45
C GLU A 275 2.00 -2.27 -21.12
N SER A 276 3.10 -2.57 -21.83
CA SER A 276 3.86 -3.81 -21.63
C SER A 276 4.44 -3.92 -20.22
N LYS A 277 5.07 -2.85 -19.72
CA LYS A 277 5.68 -2.77 -18.39
C LYS A 277 4.63 -2.83 -17.28
N LEU A 278 3.49 -2.15 -17.45
CA LEU A 278 2.40 -2.23 -16.48
C LEU A 278 1.78 -3.63 -16.44
N ARG A 279 1.62 -4.28 -17.61
CA ARG A 279 1.17 -5.68 -17.72
C ARG A 279 2.13 -6.63 -17.00
N GLN A 280 3.44 -6.48 -17.21
CA GLN A 280 4.46 -7.30 -16.54
C GLN A 280 4.44 -7.12 -15.00
N SER A 281 4.31 -5.88 -14.53
CA SER A 281 4.16 -5.58 -13.11
C SER A 281 2.89 -6.24 -12.52
N LEU A 282 1.77 -6.16 -13.25
CA LEU A 282 0.50 -6.71 -12.83
C LEU A 282 0.50 -8.25 -12.83
N GLU A 283 1.11 -8.88 -13.85
CA GLU A 283 1.15 -10.32 -14.04
C GLU A 283 1.69 -11.06 -12.81
N LEU A 284 2.84 -10.61 -12.30
CA LEU A 284 3.47 -11.16 -11.11
C LEU A 284 2.58 -11.06 -9.85
N ARG A 285 1.66 -10.09 -9.84
CA ARG A 285 0.79 -9.76 -8.71
C ARG A 285 -0.59 -10.40 -8.78
N ILE A 286 -0.99 -11.04 -9.88
CA ILE A 286 -2.33 -11.66 -9.98
C ILE A 286 -2.33 -13.09 -10.51
N GLN A 287 -1.24 -13.54 -11.13
CA GLN A 287 -1.10 -14.94 -11.46
C GLN A 287 -0.95 -15.77 -10.19
N ASN A 288 -1.54 -16.97 -10.20
CA ASN A 288 -1.42 -17.96 -9.13
C ASN A 288 -1.85 -17.44 -7.76
N VAL A 289 -2.85 -16.54 -7.71
CA VAL A 289 -3.51 -16.18 -6.45
C VAL A 289 -4.17 -17.44 -5.88
N PRO A 290 -3.88 -17.82 -4.62
CA PRO A 290 -4.50 -19.00 -4.01
C PRO A 290 -6.01 -18.89 -3.92
N GLU A 291 -6.67 -20.04 -3.89
CA GLU A 291 -8.11 -20.11 -3.70
C GLU A 291 -8.48 -19.60 -2.29
N PRO A 292 -9.31 -18.56 -2.16
CA PRO A 292 -9.76 -18.12 -0.85
C PRO A 292 -10.71 -19.15 -0.21
N PRO A 293 -10.93 -19.11 1.12
CA PRO A 293 -11.91 -19.96 1.77
C PRO A 293 -13.30 -19.79 1.16
N GLY A 294 -13.98 -20.92 0.89
CA GLY A 294 -15.29 -20.92 0.24
C GLY A 294 -15.25 -20.58 -1.25
N TYR A 295 -14.09 -20.67 -1.91
CA TYR A 295 -13.96 -20.51 -3.35
C TYR A 295 -14.78 -21.55 -4.11
N ILE A 296 -15.55 -21.06 -5.08
CA ILE A 296 -16.29 -21.84 -6.06
C ILE A 296 -15.82 -21.38 -7.44
N ALA A 297 -15.22 -22.30 -8.20
CA ALA A 297 -14.70 -22.05 -9.55
C ALA A 297 -15.79 -21.47 -10.47
N GLY A 298 -15.43 -20.45 -11.25
CA GLY A 298 -16.33 -19.73 -12.17
C GLY A 298 -17.41 -18.87 -11.51
N GLN A 299 -17.66 -19.00 -10.20
CA GLN A 299 -18.70 -18.25 -9.50
C GLN A 299 -18.13 -17.16 -8.59
N THR A 300 -17.05 -17.45 -7.88
CA THR A 300 -16.43 -16.53 -6.91
C THR A 300 -15.10 -16.01 -7.44
N ALA A 301 -14.65 -14.84 -6.96
CA ALA A 301 -13.45 -14.19 -7.47
C ALA A 301 -12.24 -14.48 -6.56
N LYS A 302 -11.08 -14.76 -7.18
CA LYS A 302 -9.77 -14.81 -6.48
C LYS A 302 -9.15 -13.42 -6.32
N THR A 303 -9.45 -12.52 -7.25
CA THR A 303 -8.92 -11.16 -7.33
C THR A 303 -10.06 -10.15 -7.43
N ALA A 304 -9.93 -9.03 -6.72
CA ALA A 304 -10.85 -7.91 -6.78
C ALA A 304 -10.09 -6.60 -7.03
N VAL A 305 -10.77 -5.60 -7.56
CA VAL A 305 -10.21 -4.27 -7.83
C VAL A 305 -10.90 -3.26 -6.92
N LEU A 306 -10.14 -2.43 -6.20
CA LEU A 306 -10.67 -1.22 -5.56
C LEU A 306 -11.05 -0.23 -6.68
N PHE A 307 -12.34 -0.10 -6.95
CA PHE A 307 -12.84 0.36 -8.24
C PHE A 307 -13.71 1.61 -8.14
N SER A 308 -13.12 2.79 -8.36
CA SER A 308 -13.87 4.06 -8.51
C SER A 308 -14.38 4.28 -9.94
N GLY A 309 -13.95 3.46 -10.90
CA GLY A 309 -14.15 3.67 -12.34
C GLY A 309 -13.17 4.67 -12.97
N GLY A 310 -12.34 5.34 -12.17
CA GLY A 310 -11.30 6.24 -12.69
C GLY A 310 -10.23 5.49 -13.50
N LEU A 311 -9.45 6.25 -14.28
CA LEU A 311 -8.42 5.75 -15.20
C LEU A 311 -7.58 4.61 -14.63
N ASP A 312 -7.02 4.80 -13.44
CA ASP A 312 -5.96 3.94 -12.91
C ASP A 312 -6.50 2.54 -12.55
N CYS A 313 -7.59 2.48 -11.80
CA CYS A 313 -8.20 1.20 -11.40
C CYS A 313 -8.84 0.47 -12.58
N THR A 314 -9.42 1.20 -13.54
CA THR A 314 -10.04 0.61 -14.73
C THR A 314 -8.98 0.07 -15.68
N LEU A 315 -7.82 0.72 -15.81
CA LEU A 315 -6.71 0.20 -16.59
C LEU A 315 -6.15 -1.11 -16.00
N LEU A 316 -6.01 -1.18 -14.68
CA LEU A 316 -5.61 -2.44 -14.01
C LEU A 316 -6.65 -3.54 -14.24
N ALA A 317 -7.94 -3.25 -14.06
CA ALA A 317 -9.01 -4.20 -14.34
C ALA A 317 -8.93 -4.70 -15.80
N ARG A 318 -8.85 -3.79 -16.77
CA ARG A 318 -8.75 -4.11 -18.19
C ARG A 318 -7.55 -5.01 -18.49
N LEU A 319 -6.37 -4.73 -17.95
CA LEU A 319 -5.18 -5.56 -18.16
C LEU A 319 -5.29 -6.92 -17.46
N SER A 320 -5.98 -7.02 -16.31
CA SER A 320 -6.25 -8.30 -15.64
C SER A 320 -7.03 -9.26 -16.53
N HIS A 321 -7.87 -8.77 -17.45
CA HIS A 321 -8.58 -9.63 -18.38
C HIS A 321 -7.65 -10.42 -19.30
N ASP A 322 -6.54 -9.83 -19.73
CA ASP A 322 -5.59 -10.47 -20.64
C ASP A 322 -4.67 -11.46 -19.91
N ILE A 323 -4.59 -11.38 -18.57
CA ILE A 323 -3.65 -12.15 -17.75
C ILE A 323 -4.32 -13.37 -17.11
N LEU A 324 -5.55 -13.21 -16.63
CA LEU A 324 -6.26 -14.25 -15.88
C LEU A 324 -7.04 -15.19 -16.82
N PRO A 325 -7.28 -16.45 -16.45
CA PRO A 325 -8.20 -17.33 -17.17
C PRO A 325 -9.57 -16.69 -17.37
N LEU A 326 -10.18 -16.85 -18.54
CA LEU A 326 -11.40 -16.10 -18.94
C LEU A 326 -12.60 -16.40 -18.03
N ASP A 327 -12.68 -17.63 -17.52
CA ASP A 327 -13.73 -18.13 -16.63
C ASP A 327 -13.61 -17.62 -15.19
N GLU A 328 -12.46 -17.06 -14.79
CA GLU A 328 -12.30 -16.47 -13.46
C GLU A 328 -13.01 -15.10 -13.37
N PRO A 329 -14.01 -14.94 -12.46
CA PRO A 329 -14.65 -13.66 -12.24
C PRO A 329 -13.69 -12.63 -11.63
N ILE A 330 -13.91 -11.35 -11.95
CA ILE A 330 -13.23 -10.23 -11.28
C ILE A 330 -14.29 -9.37 -10.60
N ASP A 331 -14.11 -9.18 -9.29
CA ASP A 331 -14.99 -8.34 -8.48
C ASP A 331 -14.49 -6.88 -8.50
N LEU A 332 -15.38 -5.93 -8.77
CA LEU A 332 -15.11 -4.49 -8.83
C LEU A 332 -15.76 -3.82 -7.62
N LEU A 333 -14.96 -3.41 -6.63
CA LEU A 333 -15.42 -2.90 -5.33
C LEU A 333 -15.62 -1.39 -5.39
N ASN A 334 -16.87 -0.92 -5.46
CA ASN A 334 -17.20 0.50 -5.56
C ASN A 334 -17.98 0.99 -4.35
N VAL A 335 -17.35 1.87 -3.56
CA VAL A 335 -17.93 2.39 -2.31
C VAL A 335 -18.57 3.76 -2.48
N ALA A 336 -19.75 3.94 -1.90
CA ALA A 336 -20.47 5.21 -1.85
C ALA A 336 -21.05 5.42 -0.45
N PHE A 337 -20.92 6.64 0.07
CA PHE A 337 -21.37 6.96 1.43
C PHE A 337 -22.59 7.89 1.41
N GLU A 338 -23.47 7.67 2.37
CA GLU A 338 -24.48 8.64 2.73
C GLU A 338 -23.82 9.83 3.42
N ASN A 339 -23.76 10.96 2.72
CA ASN A 339 -23.32 12.21 3.29
C ASN A 339 -24.54 13.01 3.75
N PRO A 340 -24.71 13.28 5.06
CA PRO A 340 -25.92 13.93 5.59
C PRO A 340 -26.23 15.28 4.92
N ARG A 341 -25.21 16.05 4.54
CA ARG A 341 -25.39 17.34 3.85
C ARG A 341 -25.98 17.15 2.46
N VAL A 342 -25.51 16.14 1.74
CA VAL A 342 -25.99 15.80 0.39
C VAL A 342 -27.38 15.18 0.46
N ALA A 343 -27.63 14.30 1.43
CA ALA A 343 -28.94 13.71 1.67
C ALA A 343 -29.99 14.78 2.00
N ALA A 344 -29.67 15.74 2.89
CA ALA A 344 -30.55 16.87 3.21
C ALA A 344 -30.82 17.76 1.99
N ALA A 345 -29.82 18.03 1.15
CA ALA A 345 -30.00 18.79 -0.09
C ALA A 345 -30.88 18.04 -1.10
N ALA A 346 -30.68 16.73 -1.25
CA ALA A 346 -31.48 15.87 -2.14
C ALA A 346 -32.94 15.78 -1.67
N ALA A 347 -33.18 15.68 -0.35
CA ALA A 347 -34.52 15.68 0.22
C ALA A 347 -35.28 16.98 -0.10
N LYS A 348 -34.63 18.14 0.06
CA LYS A 348 -35.21 19.44 -0.33
C LYS A 348 -35.52 19.53 -1.83
N ALA A 349 -34.64 19.01 -2.67
CA ALA A 349 -34.85 19.00 -4.12
C ALA A 349 -35.99 18.04 -4.54
N ASN A 350 -36.14 16.89 -3.87
CA ASN A 350 -37.23 15.95 -4.14
C ASN A 350 -38.61 16.50 -3.73
N GLN A 351 -38.69 17.32 -2.66
CA GLN A 351 -39.91 18.03 -2.28
C GLN A 351 -40.41 19.02 -3.36
N GLN A 352 -39.53 19.45 -4.26
CA GLN A 352 -39.83 20.38 -5.34
C GLN A 352 -40.10 19.69 -6.70
N LYS A 353 -39.97 18.35 -6.78
CA LYS A 353 -40.20 17.58 -8.02
C LYS A 353 -41.66 17.12 -8.14
N PRO A 354 -42.19 17.00 -9.38
CA PRO A 354 -43.50 16.40 -9.59
C PRO A 354 -43.52 14.93 -9.12
N PRO A 355 -44.65 14.44 -8.56
CA PRO A 355 -44.76 13.12 -7.93
C PRO A 355 -44.52 11.92 -8.87
N SER A 356 -44.39 12.15 -10.18
CA SER A 356 -44.09 11.13 -11.20
C SER A 356 -42.59 10.84 -11.39
N SER A 357 -41.69 11.60 -10.76
CA SER A 357 -40.24 11.39 -10.89
C SER A 357 -39.72 10.38 -9.86
N PRO A 358 -38.94 9.36 -10.24
CA PRO A 358 -38.36 8.42 -9.28
C PRO A 358 -37.44 9.16 -8.29
N PRO A 359 -37.41 8.75 -7.01
CA PRO A 359 -36.56 9.37 -6.01
C PRO A 359 -35.09 9.25 -6.39
N LEU A 360 -34.34 10.34 -6.24
CA LEU A 360 -32.89 10.34 -6.47
C LEU A 360 -32.18 9.43 -5.47
N SER A 361 -31.56 8.34 -5.95
CA SER A 361 -30.67 7.52 -5.11
C SER A 361 -29.43 8.32 -4.72
N ILE A 362 -29.20 8.51 -3.42
CA ILE A 362 -28.03 9.24 -2.92
C ILE A 362 -26.72 8.54 -3.28
N TYR A 363 -26.73 7.21 -3.38
CA TYR A 363 -25.56 6.39 -3.69
C TYR A 363 -25.30 6.32 -5.19
N GLU A 364 -26.32 6.12 -6.02
CA GLU A 364 -26.12 6.08 -7.49
C GLU A 364 -25.78 7.46 -8.08
N ASN A 365 -26.16 8.55 -7.39
CA ASN A 365 -25.69 9.90 -7.74
C ASN A 365 -24.29 10.23 -7.19
N CYS A 366 -23.66 9.31 -6.46
CA CYS A 366 -22.29 9.48 -5.98
C CYS A 366 -21.34 9.51 -7.18
N PRO A 367 -20.41 10.48 -7.27
CA PRO A 367 -19.55 10.60 -8.45
C PRO A 367 -18.77 9.34 -8.83
N ASP A 368 -18.14 8.68 -7.86
CA ASP A 368 -17.40 7.44 -8.12
C ASP A 368 -18.34 6.27 -8.45
N ARG A 369 -19.61 6.31 -8.02
CA ARG A 369 -20.61 5.33 -8.46
C ARG A 369 -20.97 5.54 -9.92
N ILE A 370 -21.21 6.78 -10.35
CA ILE A 370 -21.52 7.13 -11.75
C ILE A 370 -20.37 6.70 -12.66
N THR A 371 -19.14 7.13 -12.35
CA THR A 371 -17.95 6.76 -13.14
C THR A 371 -17.71 5.25 -13.08
N GLY A 372 -17.90 4.61 -11.92
CA GLY A 372 -17.82 3.16 -11.76
C GLY A 372 -18.78 2.40 -12.67
N ARG A 373 -20.06 2.78 -12.73
CA ARG A 373 -21.05 2.15 -13.63
C ARG A 373 -20.69 2.33 -15.09
N SER A 374 -20.26 3.54 -15.48
CA SER A 374 -19.82 3.84 -16.85
C SER A 374 -18.63 2.95 -17.26
N ALA A 375 -17.62 2.85 -16.39
CA ALA A 375 -16.43 2.04 -16.61
C ALA A 375 -16.72 0.53 -16.60
N HIS A 376 -17.66 0.05 -15.78
CA HIS A 376 -18.09 -1.35 -15.79
C HIS A 376 -18.74 -1.74 -17.12
N ILE A 377 -19.61 -0.89 -17.67
CA ILE A 377 -20.21 -1.09 -18.99
C ILE A 377 -19.13 -1.12 -20.08
N GLU A 378 -18.18 -0.19 -20.03
CA GLU A 378 -17.09 -0.13 -21.01
C GLU A 378 -16.15 -1.34 -20.90
N LEU A 379 -15.83 -1.81 -19.69
CA LEU A 379 -15.07 -3.04 -19.47
C LEU A 379 -15.77 -4.25 -20.08
N GLN A 380 -17.08 -4.40 -19.90
CA GLN A 380 -17.81 -5.52 -20.48
C GLN A 380 -17.85 -5.50 -22.01
N ALA A 381 -17.96 -4.32 -22.60
CA ALA A 381 -17.90 -4.15 -24.04
C ALA A 381 -16.51 -4.45 -24.62
N THR A 382 -15.45 -4.02 -23.92
CA THR A 382 -14.05 -4.17 -24.37
C THR A 382 -13.42 -5.52 -24.01
N CYS A 383 -13.97 -6.22 -23.02
CA CYS A 383 -13.52 -7.51 -22.51
C CYS A 383 -14.69 -8.49 -22.41
N PRO A 384 -15.24 -8.95 -23.55
CA PRO A 384 -16.35 -9.90 -23.57
C PRO A 384 -15.91 -11.26 -23.01
N GLY A 385 -16.88 -12.06 -22.56
CA GLY A 385 -16.64 -13.43 -22.07
C GLY A 385 -16.19 -13.55 -20.62
N ARG A 386 -15.76 -12.46 -19.97
CA ARG A 386 -15.44 -12.47 -18.53
C ARG A 386 -16.62 -12.02 -17.68
N THR A 387 -16.81 -12.67 -16.53
CA THR A 387 -17.74 -12.21 -15.50
C THR A 387 -17.14 -11.03 -14.73
N TRP A 388 -17.53 -9.82 -15.11
CA TRP A 388 -17.26 -8.59 -14.33
C TRP A 388 -18.39 -8.37 -13.33
N ARG A 389 -18.11 -8.53 -12.03
CA ARG A 389 -19.10 -8.29 -10.98
C ARG A 389 -18.85 -6.93 -10.34
N PHE A 390 -19.73 -5.97 -10.61
CA PHE A 390 -19.74 -4.71 -9.91
C PHE A 390 -20.40 -4.87 -8.54
N ILE A 391 -19.68 -4.52 -7.47
CA ILE A 391 -20.17 -4.60 -6.10
C ILE A 391 -20.39 -3.18 -5.60
N ALA A 392 -21.66 -2.82 -5.52
CA ALA A 392 -22.16 -1.56 -5.02
C ALA A 392 -22.17 -1.58 -3.48
N ILE A 393 -21.13 -1.01 -2.88
CA ILE A 393 -20.94 -0.92 -1.42
C ILE A 393 -21.53 0.42 -0.94
N ASP A 394 -22.78 0.39 -0.50
CA ASP A 394 -23.50 1.57 -0.03
C ASP A 394 -23.42 1.63 1.50
N ILE A 395 -22.83 2.71 2.04
CA ILE A 395 -22.58 2.86 3.49
C ILE A 395 -23.49 3.94 4.07
N PRO A 396 -24.48 3.58 4.91
CA PRO A 396 -25.26 4.54 5.68
C PRO A 396 -24.40 5.37 6.64
N TYR A 397 -24.86 6.58 6.95
CA TYR A 397 -24.10 7.47 7.84
C TYR A 397 -23.97 6.89 9.26
N ALA A 398 -25.03 6.24 9.76
CA ALA A 398 -25.02 5.56 11.06
C ALA A 398 -23.94 4.47 11.15
N GLU A 399 -23.72 3.74 10.06
CA GLU A 399 -22.67 2.71 9.99
C GLU A 399 -21.27 3.33 9.97
N THR A 400 -21.10 4.46 9.27
CA THR A 400 -19.85 5.24 9.31
C THR A 400 -19.51 5.67 10.74
N LEU A 401 -20.50 6.17 11.48
CA LEU A 401 -20.32 6.55 12.88
C LEU A 401 -19.98 5.35 13.78
N ALA A 402 -20.65 4.21 13.59
CA ALA A 402 -20.41 3.00 14.37
C ALA A 402 -18.98 2.46 14.21
N HIS A 403 -18.36 2.65 13.04
CA HIS A 403 -16.98 2.21 12.77
C HIS A 403 -15.93 3.31 12.95
N ARG A 404 -16.33 4.55 13.29
CA ARG A 404 -15.43 5.72 13.33
C ARG A 404 -14.22 5.51 14.21
N ASP A 405 -14.40 5.03 15.44
CA ASP A 405 -13.29 4.83 16.39
C ASP A 405 -12.36 3.69 15.95
N GLN A 406 -12.91 2.64 15.36
CA GLN A 406 -12.13 1.54 14.79
C GLN A 406 -11.23 2.03 13.64
N VAL A 407 -11.78 2.84 12.73
CA VAL A 407 -11.01 3.43 11.62
C VAL A 407 -9.96 4.41 12.15
N LYS A 408 -10.35 5.30 13.09
CA LYS A 408 -9.44 6.24 13.76
C LYS A 408 -8.25 5.51 14.38
N ARG A 409 -8.48 4.35 15.01
CA ARG A 409 -7.43 3.53 15.60
C ARG A 409 -6.50 2.92 14.56
N LEU A 410 -7.05 2.38 13.47
CA LEU A 410 -6.26 1.76 12.40
C LEU A 410 -5.39 2.76 11.62
N MET A 411 -5.88 3.98 11.41
CA MET A 411 -5.15 4.98 10.61
C MET A 411 -3.93 5.59 11.33
N ARG A 412 -3.87 5.49 12.66
CA ARG A 412 -2.75 6.03 13.46
C ARG A 412 -1.39 5.53 12.95
N PRO A 413 -0.31 6.34 13.06
CA PRO A 413 -0.22 7.60 13.79
C PRO A 413 -0.85 8.81 13.08
N HIS A 414 -1.25 8.67 11.81
CA HIS A 414 -2.00 9.70 11.10
C HIS A 414 -3.29 10.07 11.84
N ASN A 415 -3.61 11.37 11.86
CA ASN A 415 -4.64 11.91 12.73
C ASN A 415 -5.34 13.15 12.14
N THR A 416 -5.42 13.31 10.82
CA THR A 416 -6.14 14.43 10.20
C THR A 416 -7.53 14.05 9.69
N GLU A 417 -8.40 15.04 9.48
CA GLU A 417 -9.71 14.85 8.84
C GLU A 417 -9.63 14.24 7.43
N MET A 418 -8.58 14.59 6.66
CA MET A 418 -8.31 14.00 5.35
C MET A 418 -7.93 12.53 5.48
N ASP A 419 -7.07 12.20 6.43
CA ASP A 419 -6.67 10.81 6.70
C ASP A 419 -7.89 9.96 7.06
N MET A 420 -8.77 10.47 7.91
CA MET A 420 -10.02 9.79 8.29
C MET A 420 -10.93 9.57 7.08
N SER A 421 -11.11 10.60 6.25
CA SER A 421 -12.00 10.51 5.07
C SER A 421 -11.50 9.47 4.05
N ILE A 422 -10.18 9.39 3.84
CA ILE A 422 -9.56 8.40 2.94
C ILE A 422 -9.61 7.01 3.58
N ALA A 423 -9.23 6.89 4.86
CA ALA A 423 -9.25 5.64 5.60
C ALA A 423 -10.66 5.03 5.63
N CYS A 424 -11.71 5.79 5.90
CA CYS A 424 -13.08 5.29 5.87
C CYS A 424 -13.43 4.69 4.50
N ALA A 425 -13.10 5.36 3.40
CA ALA A 425 -13.38 4.85 2.06
C ALA A 425 -12.67 3.51 1.80
N LEU A 426 -11.37 3.42 2.12
CA LEU A 426 -10.58 2.20 1.95
C LEU A 426 -11.07 1.07 2.87
N TYR A 427 -11.44 1.39 4.11
CA TYR A 427 -11.95 0.44 5.11
C TYR A 427 -13.20 -0.27 4.60
N PHE A 428 -14.20 0.50 4.17
CA PHE A 428 -15.47 -0.08 3.71
C PHE A 428 -15.36 -0.70 2.32
N ALA A 429 -14.54 -0.13 1.42
CA ALA A 429 -14.28 -0.76 0.12
C ALA A 429 -13.63 -2.14 0.28
N SER A 430 -12.61 -2.25 1.14
CA SER A 430 -11.95 -3.54 1.42
C SER A 430 -12.80 -4.50 2.25
N ARG A 431 -13.88 -4.06 2.90
CA ARG A 431 -14.85 -5.01 3.47
C ARG A 431 -15.47 -5.88 2.38
N GLY A 432 -15.69 -5.31 1.19
CA GLY A 432 -16.11 -6.05 0.00
C GLY A 432 -17.53 -6.60 0.08
N GLN A 433 -18.42 -5.93 0.83
CA GLN A 433 -19.80 -6.31 1.05
C GLN A 433 -20.75 -5.29 0.41
N GLY A 434 -21.62 -5.74 -0.48
CA GLY A 434 -22.56 -4.85 -1.14
C GLY A 434 -23.46 -5.58 -2.14
N THR A 435 -24.23 -4.81 -2.89
CA THR A 435 -25.10 -5.34 -3.93
C THR A 435 -24.28 -5.71 -5.17
N ALA A 436 -24.33 -6.98 -5.58
CA ALA A 436 -23.62 -7.45 -6.76
C ALA A 436 -24.45 -7.28 -8.04
N GLN A 437 -23.80 -6.84 -9.12
CA GLN A 437 -24.39 -6.74 -10.45
C GLN A 437 -23.41 -7.22 -11.52
N THR A 438 -23.83 -8.21 -12.30
CA THR A 438 -23.08 -8.73 -13.45
C THR A 438 -23.64 -8.27 -14.79
N ASN A 439 -24.93 -7.90 -14.85
CA ASN A 439 -25.56 -7.37 -16.06
C ASN A 439 -25.97 -5.90 -15.83
N PRO A 440 -25.41 -4.91 -16.55
CA PRO A 440 -25.78 -3.50 -16.44
C PRO A 440 -27.24 -3.21 -16.78
N SER A 441 -27.85 -4.03 -17.65
CA SER A 441 -29.24 -3.90 -18.07
C SER A 441 -30.23 -4.51 -17.07
N ALA A 442 -29.75 -5.23 -16.06
CA ALA A 442 -30.60 -5.67 -14.96
C ALA A 442 -31.14 -4.44 -14.22
N GLN A 443 -32.44 -4.46 -13.91
CA GLN A 443 -33.05 -3.40 -13.09
C GLN A 443 -32.27 -3.27 -11.78
N LEU A 444 -31.88 -2.04 -11.45
CA LEU A 444 -31.28 -1.75 -10.16
C LEU A 444 -32.28 -2.13 -9.06
N PRO A 445 -31.83 -2.78 -7.97
CA PRO A 445 -32.72 -3.13 -6.88
C PRO A 445 -33.37 -1.88 -6.29
N THR A 446 -34.67 -1.97 -6.07
CA THR A 446 -35.46 -0.91 -5.42
C THR A 446 -35.66 -1.24 -3.94
N SER A 447 -36.17 -0.28 -3.16
CA SER A 447 -36.58 -0.54 -1.76
C SER A 447 -37.53 -1.74 -1.62
N ASP A 448 -38.31 -2.00 -2.66
CA ASP A 448 -39.35 -3.02 -2.67
C ASP A 448 -38.84 -4.37 -3.22
N THR A 449 -37.65 -4.38 -3.84
CA THR A 449 -36.98 -5.58 -4.38
C THR A 449 -35.48 -5.55 -4.06
N PRO A 450 -35.10 -5.71 -2.77
CA PRO A 450 -33.70 -5.68 -2.38
C PRO A 450 -32.95 -6.89 -2.96
N SER A 451 -31.84 -6.64 -3.64
CA SER A 451 -30.90 -7.69 -4.03
C SER A 451 -30.20 -8.26 -2.78
N PRO A 452 -29.89 -9.56 -2.75
CA PRO A 452 -29.10 -10.13 -1.66
C PRO A 452 -27.73 -9.46 -1.58
N ILE A 453 -27.25 -9.23 -0.36
CA ILE A 453 -25.90 -8.73 -0.11
C ILE A 453 -24.90 -9.82 -0.50
N TYR A 454 -23.95 -9.46 -1.35
CA TYR A 454 -22.83 -10.29 -1.74
C TYR A 454 -21.57 -9.85 -0.98
N THR A 455 -20.81 -10.84 -0.48
CA THR A 455 -19.47 -10.62 0.08
C THR A 455 -18.45 -11.21 -0.88
N THR A 456 -17.50 -10.42 -1.37
CA THR A 456 -16.42 -10.95 -2.20
C THR A 456 -15.54 -11.92 -1.43
N SER A 457 -15.29 -13.08 -2.02
CA SER A 457 -14.32 -14.09 -1.55
C SER A 457 -12.86 -13.63 -1.70
N SER A 458 -12.60 -12.63 -2.54
CA SER A 458 -11.25 -12.27 -2.96
C SER A 458 -10.38 -11.77 -1.80
N ARG A 459 -9.31 -12.50 -1.46
CA ARG A 459 -8.33 -12.02 -0.48
C ARG A 459 -7.30 -11.06 -1.07
N VAL A 460 -7.23 -10.92 -2.40
CA VAL A 460 -6.30 -10.04 -3.10
C VAL A 460 -7.05 -8.86 -3.73
N LEU A 461 -6.63 -7.65 -3.39
CA LEU A 461 -7.18 -6.39 -3.90
C LEU A 461 -6.15 -5.67 -4.75
N LEU A 462 -6.52 -5.27 -5.96
CA LEU A 462 -5.71 -4.38 -6.79
C LEU A 462 -6.05 -2.92 -6.49
N SER A 463 -5.00 -2.10 -6.38
CA SER A 463 -5.13 -0.65 -6.20
C SER A 463 -4.36 0.10 -7.29
N GLY A 464 -4.98 1.17 -7.81
CA GLY A 464 -4.37 2.11 -8.77
C GLY A 464 -3.45 3.16 -8.12
N LEU A 465 -3.22 3.10 -6.80
CA LEU A 465 -2.37 4.04 -6.08
C LEU A 465 -0.94 4.03 -6.61
N GLY A 466 -0.35 5.21 -6.78
CA GLY A 466 0.98 5.44 -7.35
C GLY A 466 0.92 6.07 -8.74
N ALA A 467 -0.16 5.86 -9.49
CA ALA A 467 -0.30 6.41 -10.84
C ALA A 467 -0.28 7.96 -10.85
N ASP A 468 -0.92 8.60 -9.87
CA ASP A 468 -0.97 10.07 -9.81
C ASP A 468 0.39 10.70 -9.50
N GLU A 469 1.18 10.09 -8.60
CA GLU A 469 2.54 10.52 -8.27
C GLU A 469 3.49 10.33 -9.46
N LEU A 470 3.37 9.23 -10.20
CA LEU A 470 4.30 8.89 -11.27
C LEU A 470 4.01 9.59 -12.61
N PHE A 471 2.74 9.86 -12.91
CA PHE A 471 2.28 10.38 -14.20
C PHE A 471 1.67 11.78 -14.13
N ALA A 472 2.02 12.54 -13.09
CA ALA A 472 1.56 13.91 -12.89
C ALA A 472 0.02 14.04 -12.83
N GLY A 473 -0.65 13.19 -12.05
CA GLY A 473 -2.11 13.14 -11.99
C GLY A 473 -2.81 14.19 -11.14
N TYR A 474 -2.12 14.82 -10.17
CA TYR A 474 -2.72 15.86 -9.33
C TYR A 474 -2.84 17.22 -10.04
N GLY A 475 -3.95 17.94 -9.81
CA GLY A 475 -4.15 19.28 -10.40
C GLY A 475 -3.09 20.31 -10.00
N ARG A 476 -2.36 20.10 -8.89
CA ARG A 476 -1.19 20.93 -8.52
C ARG A 476 -0.03 20.83 -9.50
N HIS A 477 0.08 19.73 -10.27
CA HIS A 477 1.09 19.58 -11.31
C HIS A 477 0.84 20.54 -12.47
N SER A 478 -0.43 20.69 -12.89
CA SER A 478 -0.83 21.70 -13.88
C SER A 478 -0.48 23.12 -13.40
N VAL A 479 -0.76 23.42 -12.11
CA VAL A 479 -0.37 24.70 -11.50
C VAL A 479 1.15 24.90 -11.51
N ALA A 480 1.94 23.86 -11.18
CA ALA A 480 3.39 23.93 -11.19
C ALA A 480 3.94 24.17 -12.62
N PHE A 481 3.39 23.46 -13.62
CA PHE A 481 3.75 23.68 -15.02
C PHE A 481 3.42 25.11 -15.48
N ASN A 482 2.24 25.62 -15.16
CA ASN A 482 1.87 26.99 -15.53
C ASN A 482 2.74 28.05 -14.81
N ARG A 483 3.31 27.72 -13.65
CA ARG A 483 4.19 28.61 -12.89
C ARG A 483 5.60 28.70 -13.47
N GLY A 484 6.20 27.57 -13.86
CA GLY A 484 7.63 27.50 -14.23
C GLY A 484 7.99 26.47 -15.29
N GLY A 485 7.02 26.04 -16.10
CA GLY A 485 7.19 25.05 -17.15
C GLY A 485 7.64 23.68 -16.63
N PHE A 486 8.40 22.95 -17.45
CA PHE A 486 8.89 21.61 -17.11
C PHE A 486 9.74 21.57 -15.84
N LYS A 487 10.52 22.61 -15.56
CA LYS A 487 11.37 22.67 -14.36
C LYS A 487 10.56 22.55 -13.08
N ASP A 488 9.50 23.34 -12.96
CA ASP A 488 8.64 23.35 -11.77
C ASP A 488 7.75 22.12 -11.69
N LEU A 489 7.28 21.62 -12.84
CA LEU A 489 6.55 20.35 -12.92
C LEU A 489 7.40 19.17 -12.44
N ILE A 490 8.66 19.06 -12.90
CA ILE A 490 9.61 18.03 -12.46
C ILE A 490 9.81 18.11 -10.95
N ALA A 491 10.04 19.30 -10.41
CA ALA A 491 10.26 19.49 -8.98
C ALA A 491 9.04 19.08 -8.13
N GLU A 492 7.82 19.35 -8.61
CA GLU A 492 6.59 18.97 -7.92
C GLU A 492 6.37 17.45 -7.94
N ILE A 493 6.60 16.80 -9.09
CA ILE A 493 6.50 15.34 -9.22
C ILE A 493 7.55 14.63 -8.36
N ASP A 494 8.81 15.09 -8.40
CA ASP A 494 9.90 14.53 -7.59
C ASP A 494 9.60 14.64 -6.09
N LEU A 495 8.97 15.75 -5.66
CA LEU A 495 8.52 15.92 -4.29
C LEU A 495 7.45 14.88 -3.90
N ASP A 496 6.48 14.62 -4.77
CA ASP A 496 5.43 13.63 -4.52
C ASP A 496 5.99 12.20 -4.49
N VAL A 497 6.86 11.84 -5.44
CA VAL A 497 7.54 10.54 -5.48
C VAL A 497 8.39 10.33 -4.23
N SER A 498 9.15 11.35 -3.79
CA SER A 498 9.99 11.26 -2.58
C SER A 498 9.19 11.04 -1.28
N ARG A 499 7.88 11.27 -1.31
CA ARG A 499 6.98 11.14 -0.15
C ARG A 499 6.14 9.86 -0.17
N LEU A 500 6.26 9.03 -1.22
CA LEU A 500 5.50 7.78 -1.35
C LEU A 500 5.62 6.92 -0.07
N GLY A 501 6.84 6.71 0.42
CA GLY A 501 7.13 5.87 1.58
C GLY A 501 6.66 6.39 2.94
N SER A 502 6.38 7.70 3.05
CA SER A 502 6.13 8.34 4.35
C SER A 502 4.72 8.92 4.51
N ARG A 503 3.90 8.97 3.45
CA ARG A 503 2.64 9.74 3.48
C ARG A 503 1.38 8.93 3.69
N ASN A 504 1.15 7.86 2.91
CA ASN A 504 -0.19 7.23 2.84
C ASN A 504 -0.16 5.71 3.02
N LEU A 505 0.87 5.02 2.52
CA LEU A 505 0.82 3.58 2.33
C LEU A 505 0.74 2.78 3.64
N GLY A 506 1.38 3.25 4.72
CA GLY A 506 1.24 2.64 6.05
C GLY A 506 -0.19 2.69 6.59
N ARG A 507 -0.81 3.88 6.54
CA ARG A 507 -2.23 4.08 6.91
C ARG A 507 -3.13 3.15 6.10
N ASP A 508 -2.91 3.13 4.79
CA ASP A 508 -3.75 2.39 3.86
C ASP A 508 -3.62 0.88 4.11
N ASP A 509 -2.40 0.35 4.32
CA ASP A 509 -2.17 -1.06 4.66
C ASP A 509 -2.84 -1.47 5.97
N ARG A 510 -2.82 -0.60 7.00
CA ARG A 510 -3.52 -0.86 8.28
C ARG A 510 -5.01 -1.04 8.11
N VAL A 511 -5.60 -0.14 7.34
CA VAL A 511 -7.05 -0.07 7.13
C VAL A 511 -7.53 -1.17 6.19
N LEU A 512 -6.87 -1.36 5.04
CA LEU A 512 -7.25 -2.33 4.01
C LEU A 512 -7.13 -3.77 4.52
N SER A 513 -6.11 -4.05 5.33
CA SER A 513 -5.87 -5.40 5.84
C SER A 513 -6.82 -5.81 6.96
N HIS A 514 -7.60 -4.89 7.55
CA HIS A 514 -8.50 -5.19 8.67
C HIS A 514 -9.52 -6.29 8.35
N TRP A 515 -9.81 -6.52 7.08
CA TRP A 515 -10.77 -7.53 6.63
C TRP A 515 -10.12 -8.82 6.12
N GLY A 516 -8.87 -9.09 6.51
CA GLY A 516 -8.11 -10.25 6.04
C GLY A 516 -7.87 -10.21 4.53
N ARG A 517 -7.54 -9.02 3.99
CA ARG A 517 -7.30 -8.81 2.56
C ARG A 517 -5.99 -8.12 2.28
N GLU A 518 -5.21 -8.65 1.36
CA GLU A 518 -3.98 -8.04 0.88
C GLU A 518 -4.27 -7.09 -0.28
N THR A 519 -3.74 -5.87 -0.19
CA THR A 519 -3.69 -4.97 -1.35
C THR A 519 -2.35 -5.09 -2.08
N ARG A 520 -2.41 -5.10 -3.42
CA ARG A 520 -1.27 -5.14 -4.35
C ARG A 520 -1.29 -3.88 -5.22
N PHE A 521 -0.09 -3.33 -5.47
CA PHE A 521 0.10 -2.02 -6.10
C PHE A 521 0.98 -2.13 -7.36
N PRO A 522 0.42 -2.43 -8.54
CA PRO A 522 1.20 -2.58 -9.77
C PRO A 522 1.96 -1.31 -10.19
N PHE A 523 1.39 -0.13 -9.94
CA PHE A 523 2.08 1.15 -10.20
C PHE A 523 3.25 1.41 -9.25
N LEU A 524 3.30 0.72 -8.11
CA LEU A 524 4.37 0.82 -7.11
C LEU A 524 5.25 -0.43 -7.12
N ASP A 525 5.36 -1.09 -8.27
CA ASP A 525 6.42 -2.04 -8.52
C ASP A 525 7.75 -1.32 -8.68
N GLU A 526 8.80 -1.82 -8.04
CA GLU A 526 10.10 -1.15 -7.96
C GLU A 526 10.74 -0.99 -9.34
N GLU A 527 10.66 -2.02 -10.19
CA GLU A 527 11.19 -1.96 -11.57
C GLU A 527 10.35 -1.04 -12.44
N PHE A 528 9.02 -1.07 -12.30
CA PHE A 528 8.12 -0.15 -12.99
C PHE A 528 8.38 1.30 -12.60
N VAL A 529 8.48 1.60 -11.30
CA VAL A 529 8.80 2.93 -10.78
C VAL A 529 10.17 3.39 -11.33
N ALA A 530 11.21 2.55 -11.23
CA ALA A 530 12.54 2.87 -11.73
C ALA A 530 12.54 3.17 -13.24
N TRP A 531 11.77 2.42 -14.02
CA TRP A 531 11.63 2.67 -15.46
C TRP A 531 10.87 3.98 -15.75
N VAL A 532 9.73 4.24 -15.10
CA VAL A 532 8.95 5.47 -15.30
C VAL A 532 9.74 6.72 -14.87
N LEU A 533 10.52 6.64 -13.80
CA LEU A 533 11.31 7.78 -13.30
C LEU A 533 12.45 8.16 -14.24
N ARG A 534 13.00 7.22 -15.03
CA ARG A 534 14.02 7.48 -16.04
C ARG A 534 13.49 8.21 -17.27
N ALA A 535 12.18 8.06 -17.56
CA ALA A 535 11.58 8.73 -18.70
C ALA A 535 11.43 10.25 -18.46
N PRO A 536 11.73 11.10 -19.46
CA PRO A 536 11.44 12.52 -19.41
C PRO A 536 9.95 12.80 -19.12
N VAL A 537 9.67 13.92 -18.44
CA VAL A 537 8.29 14.23 -17.99
C VAL A 537 7.31 14.41 -19.15
N TRP A 538 7.75 14.96 -20.27
CA TRP A 538 6.92 15.15 -21.47
C TRP A 538 6.53 13.84 -22.18
N GLU A 539 7.15 12.71 -21.84
CA GLU A 539 6.71 11.39 -22.34
C GLU A 539 5.59 10.79 -21.48
N LYS A 540 5.42 11.29 -20.25
CA LYS A 540 4.48 10.74 -19.24
C LYS A 540 3.15 11.50 -19.19
N CYS A 541 3.21 12.81 -19.40
CA CYS A 541 2.07 13.71 -19.26
C CYS A 541 2.03 14.70 -20.43
N GLY A 542 0.86 15.29 -20.66
CA GLY A 542 0.55 16.13 -21.81
C GLY A 542 0.87 17.61 -21.67
N PHE A 543 1.54 18.02 -20.58
CA PHE A 543 1.83 19.44 -20.35
C PHE A 543 2.88 19.94 -21.36
N GLY A 544 2.59 21.07 -22.03
CA GLY A 544 3.50 21.68 -22.98
C GLY A 544 3.68 20.93 -24.29
N LEU A 545 2.88 19.90 -24.56
CA LEU A 545 2.91 19.17 -25.83
C LEU A 545 2.05 19.87 -26.89
N PRO A 546 2.35 19.68 -28.19
CA PRO A 546 1.47 20.15 -29.27
C PRO A 546 0.10 19.50 -29.18
N GLU A 547 -0.96 20.31 -29.33
CA GLU A 547 -2.33 19.81 -29.45
C GLU A 547 -2.53 19.15 -30.81
N ILE A 548 -3.13 17.96 -30.81
CA ILE A 548 -3.45 17.20 -32.02
C ILE A 548 -4.87 16.63 -31.89
N ASP A 549 -5.54 16.42 -33.02
CA ASP A 549 -6.92 15.91 -33.04
C ASP A 549 -7.07 14.56 -32.31
N ALA A 550 -6.03 13.72 -32.36
CA ALA A 550 -6.02 12.41 -31.70
C ALA A 550 -6.12 12.49 -30.17
N THR A 551 -5.70 13.61 -29.57
CA THR A 551 -5.78 13.86 -28.11
C THR A 551 -6.85 14.88 -27.74
N ALA A 552 -7.70 15.29 -28.69
CA ALA A 552 -8.77 16.24 -28.43
C ALA A 552 -9.72 15.73 -27.33
N GLY A 553 -9.90 16.55 -26.30
CA GLY A 553 -10.73 16.23 -25.14
C GLY A 553 -10.12 15.23 -24.14
N ILE A 554 -8.82 14.93 -24.26
CA ILE A 554 -8.07 14.13 -23.28
C ILE A 554 -7.25 15.07 -22.39
N ASP A 555 -7.39 14.96 -21.07
CA ASP A 555 -6.65 15.81 -20.13
C ASP A 555 -5.12 15.57 -20.23
N SER A 556 -4.33 16.62 -20.00
CA SER A 556 -2.87 16.54 -19.95
C SER A 556 -2.35 15.68 -18.79
N GLU A 557 -3.05 15.68 -17.65
CA GLU A 557 -2.74 14.82 -16.51
C GLU A 557 -2.76 13.35 -16.92
N LYS A 558 -1.66 12.63 -16.69
CA LYS A 558 -1.53 11.20 -17.01
C LYS A 558 -1.78 10.85 -18.48
N LEU A 559 -1.48 11.77 -19.41
CA LEU A 559 -1.76 11.58 -20.83
C LEU A 559 -1.25 10.23 -21.37
N ALA A 560 -0.05 9.77 -20.98
CA ALA A 560 0.45 8.48 -21.42
C ALA A 560 -0.46 7.30 -20.99
N LEU A 561 -0.95 7.30 -19.75
CA LEU A 561 -1.90 6.28 -19.27
C LEU A 561 -3.27 6.39 -19.96
N ARG A 562 -3.73 7.61 -20.27
CA ARG A 562 -4.97 7.84 -21.02
C ARG A 562 -4.85 7.31 -22.44
N LEU A 563 -3.69 7.46 -23.06
CA LEU A 563 -3.39 6.90 -24.38
C LEU A 563 -3.29 5.37 -24.35
N VAL A 564 -2.75 4.77 -23.28
CA VAL A 564 -2.84 3.31 -23.08
C VAL A 564 -4.30 2.87 -22.96
N ALA A 565 -5.11 3.56 -22.16
CA ALA A 565 -6.54 3.26 -22.04
C ALA A 565 -7.26 3.34 -23.41
N LEU A 566 -6.97 4.37 -24.20
CA LEU A 566 -7.52 4.52 -25.55
C LEU A 566 -7.08 3.37 -26.48
N ARG A 567 -5.80 2.98 -26.41
CA ARG A 567 -5.24 1.85 -27.18
C ARG A 567 -5.90 0.51 -26.82
N LEU A 568 -6.35 0.36 -25.58
CA LEU A 568 -7.07 -0.82 -25.07
C LEU A 568 -8.60 -0.76 -25.28
N GLY A 569 -9.09 0.26 -25.99
CA GLY A 569 -10.50 0.43 -26.32
C GLY A 569 -11.34 1.16 -25.25
N LEU A 570 -10.71 1.66 -24.18
CA LEU A 570 -11.38 2.39 -23.10
C LEU A 570 -11.52 3.89 -23.44
N VAL A 571 -12.42 4.19 -24.37
CA VAL A 571 -12.62 5.53 -24.95
C VAL A 571 -13.18 6.52 -23.93
N LYS A 572 -14.17 6.13 -23.11
CA LYS A 572 -14.76 7.00 -22.08
C LYS A 572 -13.79 7.20 -20.94
N VAL A 573 -13.24 6.12 -20.40
CA VAL A 573 -12.28 6.14 -19.28
C VAL A 573 -11.04 6.98 -19.60
N SER A 574 -10.53 6.96 -20.84
CA SER A 574 -9.38 7.80 -21.22
C SER A 574 -9.66 9.31 -21.08
N ARG A 575 -10.94 9.73 -21.07
CA ARG A 575 -11.40 11.13 -20.94
C ARG A 575 -11.98 11.45 -19.56
N GLU A 576 -12.05 10.47 -18.66
CA GLU A 576 -12.61 10.69 -17.33
C GLU A 576 -11.74 11.65 -16.51
N LYS A 577 -12.38 12.59 -15.84
CA LYS A 577 -11.69 13.57 -15.00
C LYS A 577 -11.29 12.96 -13.67
N LYS A 578 -10.07 13.27 -13.23
CA LYS A 578 -9.58 12.82 -11.93
C LYS A 578 -10.42 13.40 -10.79
N ARG A 579 -10.77 12.55 -9.82
CA ARG A 579 -11.37 12.94 -8.55
C ARG A 579 -10.65 12.24 -7.40
N ALA A 580 -10.45 12.94 -6.28
CA ALA A 580 -9.90 12.29 -5.08
C ALA A 580 -11.01 11.47 -4.40
N ILE A 581 -10.66 10.27 -3.91
CA ILE A 581 -11.61 9.30 -3.33
C ILE A 581 -12.52 9.91 -2.27
N GLN A 582 -12.00 10.79 -1.41
CA GLN A 582 -12.79 11.40 -0.34
C GLN A 582 -13.96 12.28 -0.85
N PHE A 583 -13.81 12.84 -2.04
CA PHE A 583 -14.88 13.61 -2.70
C PHE A 583 -15.70 12.74 -3.65
N GLY A 584 -15.05 11.74 -4.26
CA GLY A 584 -15.67 10.81 -5.19
C GLY A 584 -16.66 9.87 -4.54
N ALA A 585 -16.30 9.28 -3.40
CA ALA A 585 -17.15 8.41 -2.58
C ALA A 585 -18.02 9.18 -1.56
N ARG A 586 -17.88 10.51 -1.49
CA ARG A 586 -18.57 11.42 -0.55
C ARG A 586 -18.26 11.23 0.94
N THR A 587 -17.09 10.69 1.29
CA THR A 587 -16.64 10.55 2.69
C THR A 587 -16.16 11.85 3.34
N ALA A 588 -15.79 12.85 2.55
CA ALA A 588 -15.35 14.13 3.09
C ALA A 588 -16.52 14.98 3.63
N LYS A 589 -16.23 15.78 4.67
CA LYS A 589 -17.13 16.83 5.19
C LYS A 589 -18.53 16.33 5.58
N MET A 590 -18.62 15.15 6.20
CA MET A 590 -19.90 14.60 6.68
C MET A 590 -20.47 15.37 7.89
N GLU A 591 -19.61 15.80 8.82
CA GLU A 591 -20.01 16.51 10.04
C GLU A 591 -20.22 18.01 9.81
N THR A 592 -21.08 18.67 10.57
CA THR A 592 -21.41 20.11 10.47
C THR A 592 -20.34 21.01 11.12
N GLY A 593 -19.13 21.03 10.57
CA GLY A 593 -18.04 21.92 10.99
C GLY A 593 -17.35 22.64 9.82
N ARG A 594 -16.56 23.68 10.15
CA ARG A 594 -15.60 24.35 9.24
C ARG A 594 -14.21 23.67 9.28
N SER A 595 -14.14 22.38 9.59
CA SER A 595 -12.87 21.67 9.64
C SER A 595 -12.25 21.58 8.24
N ARG A 596 -10.95 21.89 8.17
CA ARG A 596 -10.11 21.70 6.99
C ARG A 596 -9.55 20.28 7.04
N GLY A 597 -9.23 19.72 5.86
CA GLY A 597 -8.67 18.37 5.78
C GLY A 597 -7.36 18.17 6.55
N THR A 598 -6.63 19.25 6.83
CA THR A 598 -5.37 19.24 7.61
C THR A 598 -5.58 19.40 9.11
N ASP A 599 -6.81 19.65 9.57
CA ASP A 599 -7.09 19.80 10.99
C ASP A 599 -6.97 18.42 11.66
N ALA A 600 -6.39 18.40 12.86
CA ALA A 600 -6.26 17.18 13.64
C ALA A 600 -7.65 16.71 14.12
N LEU A 601 -7.85 15.40 14.15
CA LEU A 601 -9.05 14.78 14.71
C LEU A 601 -9.11 15.09 16.21
N SER A 602 -10.29 15.52 16.67
CA SER A 602 -10.61 15.65 18.09
C SER A 602 -10.63 14.31 18.81
#